data_AF-A0A401Q9U9-F1
#
_entry.id   AF-A0A401Q9U9-F1
#
_cell.length_a   1.000
_cell.length_b   1.000
_cell.length_c   1.000
_cell.angle_alpha   90.00
_cell.angle_beta   90.00
_cell.angle_gamma   90.00
#
_symmetry.space_group_name_H-M   'P 1'
#
loop_
_entity.id
_entity.type
_entity.pdbx_description
1 polymer ?
#
loop_
_entity_poly.entity_id
_entity_poly.type
_entity_poly.pdbx_seq_one_letter_code
_entity_poly.pdbx_strand_id
1 'polypeptide(L)' 'MIIHQPLLPGMISIEEFRQTWRLFSSHLHINMDEQCIDDFARSIDFNKDGSIDFNEFLEAFRLVQKDNQ' A
#
# COMPACT_ATOMS: atom_id res chain seq x y z
N MET A 1 17.94 16.81 10.64
CA MET A 1 16.50 16.81 10.97
C MET A 1 15.76 16.50 9.68
N ILE A 2 15.41 15.24 9.45
CA ILE A 2 14.62 14.84 8.28
C ILE A 2 13.18 15.15 8.64
N ILE A 3 12.68 16.26 8.13
CA ILE A 3 11.27 16.61 8.23
C ILE A 3 10.56 15.62 7.30
N HIS A 4 9.94 14.57 7.84
CA HIS A 4 8.96 13.81 7.07
C HIS A 4 7.88 14.82 6.70
N GLN A 5 7.74 15.13 5.41
CA GLN A 5 6.69 16.03 4.97
C GLN A 5 5.35 15.42 5.39
N PRO A 6 4.49 16.17 6.08
CA PRO A 6 3.20 15.66 6.50
C PRO A 6 2.40 15.32 5.25
N LEU A 7 1.96 14.07 5.16
CA LEU A 7 1.08 13.62 4.08
C LEU A 7 -0.25 14.35 4.12
N LEU A 8 -0.84 14.58 2.95
CA LEU A 8 -2.18 15.16 2.85
C LEU A 8 -3.23 14.15 3.32
N PRO A 9 -4.36 14.60 3.87
CA PRO A 9 -5.48 13.72 4.18
C PRO A 9 -5.90 12.91 2.96
N GLY A 10 -6.02 11.58 3.13
CA GLY A 10 -6.32 10.66 2.02
C GLY A 10 -5.11 10.08 1.31
N MET A 11 -3.90 10.36 1.79
CA MET A 11 -2.67 9.66 1.39
C MET A 11 -2.25 8.65 2.48
N ILE A 12 -1.67 7.55 2.06
CA ILE A 12 -1.11 6.50 2.93
C ILE A 12 0.38 6.41 2.62
N SER A 13 1.24 6.63 3.62
CA SER A 13 2.68 6.37 3.45
C SER A 13 2.95 4.89 3.27
N ILE A 14 4.07 4.54 2.64
CA ILE A 14 4.54 3.15 2.59
C ILE A 14 4.69 2.55 4.00
N GLU A 15 5.07 3.36 4.99
CA GLU A 15 5.19 2.89 6.37
C GLU A 15 3.82 2.58 7.01
N GLU A 16 2.83 3.46 6.84
CA GLU A 16 1.45 3.20 7.30
C GLU A 16 0.84 1.99 6.60
N PHE A 17 1.11 1.83 5.31
CA PHE A 17 0.69 0.65 4.55
C PHE A 17 1.30 -0.62 5.13
N ARG A 18 2.62 -0.64 5.39
CA ARG A 18 3.31 -1.78 6.02
C ARG A 18 2.72 -2.13 7.37
N GLN A 19 2.51 -1.14 8.24
CA GLN A 19 1.98 -1.37 9.58
C GLN A 19 0.57 -1.97 9.52
N THR A 20 -0.27 -1.42 8.65
CA THR A 20 -1.63 -1.91 8.42
C THR A 20 -1.62 -3.33 7.87
N TRP A 21 -0.73 -3.63 6.92
CA TRP A 21 -0.64 -4.95 6.32
C TRP A 21 -0.11 -6.01 7.30
N ARG A 22 0.84 -5.66 8.17
CA ARG A 22 1.29 -6.54 9.27
C ARG A 22 0.15 -6.87 10.23
N LEU A 23 -0.71 -5.90 10.52
CA LEU A 23 -1.90 -6.11 11.35
C LEU A 23 -2.88 -7.07 10.65
N PHE A 24 -3.15 -6.87 9.36
CA PHE A 24 -4.01 -7.79 8.61
C PHE A 24 -3.43 -9.19 8.49
N SER A 25 -2.14 -9.31 8.19
CA SER A 25 -1.49 -10.61 8.03
C SER A 25 -1.51 -11.43 9.31
N SER A 26 -1.32 -10.78 10.48
CA SER A 26 -1.41 -11.44 11.78
C SER A 26 -2.83 -11.93 12.09
N HIS A 27 -3.84 -11.15 11.74
CA HIS A 27 -5.25 -11.49 12.02
C HIS A 27 -5.83 -12.50 11.03
N LEU A 28 -5.36 -12.52 9.78
CA LEU A 28 -5.83 -13.42 8.73
C LEU A 28 -4.97 -14.68 8.58
N HIS A 29 -3.95 -14.85 9.41
CA HIS A 29 -2.96 -15.92 9.33
C HIS A 29 -2.29 -16.03 7.94
N ILE A 30 -2.11 -14.89 7.27
CA ILE A 30 -1.39 -14.80 6.00
C ILE A 30 0.10 -14.66 6.31
N ASN A 31 0.91 -15.60 5.81
CA ASN A 31 2.35 -15.52 5.97
C ASN A 31 2.93 -14.78 4.75
N MET A 32 3.22 -13.49 4.92
CA MET A 32 3.93 -12.68 3.94
C MET A 32 5.22 -12.17 4.54
N ASP A 33 6.32 -12.28 3.78
CA ASP A 33 7.57 -11.64 4.15
C ASP A 33 7.46 -10.11 3.96
N GLU A 34 8.34 -9.35 4.64
CA GLU A 34 8.30 -7.89 4.55
C GLU A 34 8.61 -7.36 3.14
N GLN A 35 9.42 -8.08 2.36
CA GLN A 35 9.78 -7.71 1.01
C GLN A 35 8.57 -7.80 0.07
N CYS A 36 7.68 -8.79 0.25
CA CYS A 36 6.42 -8.94 -0.46
C CYS A 36 5.48 -7.77 -0.15
N ILE A 37 5.42 -7.32 1.12
CA ILE A 37 4.63 -6.14 1.51
C ILE A 37 5.17 -4.89 0.81
N ASP A 38 6.48 -4.77 0.74
CA ASP A 38 7.16 -3.65 0.08
C ASP A 38 6.93 -3.63 -1.42
N ASP A 39 7.05 -4.79 -2.06
CA ASP A 39 6.76 -4.97 -3.47
C ASP A 39 5.30 -4.68 -3.77
N PHE A 40 4.38 -5.07 -2.87
CA PHE A 40 2.96 -4.79 -3.01
C PHE A 40 2.67 -3.29 -2.87
N ALA A 41 3.20 -2.62 -1.86
CA ALA A 41 3.04 -1.17 -1.70
C ALA A 41 3.57 -0.40 -2.93
N ARG A 42 4.74 -0.79 -3.45
CA ARG A 42 5.33 -0.23 -4.68
C ARG A 42 4.51 -0.50 -5.94
N SER A 43 3.74 -1.59 -5.97
CA SER A 43 2.88 -1.91 -7.12
C SER A 43 1.61 -1.05 -7.17
N ILE A 44 1.19 -0.50 -6.04
CA ILE A 44 0.01 0.37 -5.92
C ILE A 44 0.39 1.84 -6.15
N ASP A 45 1.55 2.27 -5.65
CA ASP A 45 2.14 3.59 -5.90
C ASP A 45 2.56 3.76 -7.38
N PHE A 46 1.58 4.05 -8.24
CA PHE A 46 1.74 4.13 -9.69
C PHE A 46 2.63 5.31 -10.09
N ASN A 47 2.49 6.43 -9.40
CA ASN A 47 3.22 7.66 -9.71
C ASN A 47 4.65 7.65 -9.12
N LYS A 48 4.93 6.74 -8.17
CA LYS A 48 6.22 6.51 -7.48
C LYS A 48 6.66 7.67 -6.60
N ASP A 49 5.73 8.36 -5.97
CA ASP A 49 6.01 9.47 -5.05
C ASP A 49 6.32 9.02 -3.62
N GLY A 50 6.19 7.71 -3.33
CA GLY A 50 6.44 7.14 -2.01
C GLY A 50 5.23 7.23 -1.07
N SER A 51 4.05 7.51 -1.61
CA SER A 51 2.77 7.45 -0.93
C SER A 51 1.71 6.86 -1.86
N ILE A 52 0.61 6.40 -1.27
CA ILE A 52 -0.53 5.85 -2.00
C ILE A 52 -1.68 6.82 -1.82
N ASP A 53 -2.12 7.45 -2.90
CA ASP A 53 -3.32 8.28 -2.90
C ASP A 53 -4.61 7.46 -3.11
N PHE A 54 -5.76 8.12 -2.98
CA PHE A 54 -7.06 7.48 -3.10
C PHE A 54 -7.33 6.88 -4.50
N ASN A 55 -6.86 7.52 -5.57
CA ASN A 55 -7.05 7.02 -6.93
C ASN A 55 -6.18 5.78 -7.17
N GLU A 56 -4.93 5.81 -6.72
CA GLU A 56 -4.00 4.68 -6.80
C GLU A 56 -4.55 3.47 -6.07
N PHE A 57 -5.07 3.67 -4.86
CA PHE A 57 -5.74 2.63 -4.11
C PHE A 57 -6.92 2.02 -4.90
N LEU A 58 -7.83 2.85 -5.45
CA LEU A 58 -8.98 2.35 -6.21
C LEU A 58 -8.59 1.61 -7.49
N GLU A 59 -7.58 2.07 -8.22
CA GLU A 59 -7.13 1.41 -9.44
C GLU A 59 -6.53 0.03 -9.15
N ALA A 60 -5.84 -0.14 -8.02
CA ALA A 60 -5.37 -1.46 -7.58
C ALA A 60 -6.54 -2.45 -7.39
N PHE A 61 -7.67 -2.04 -6.80
CA PHE A 61 -8.86 -2.91 -6.69
C PHE A 61 -9.55 -3.14 -8.04
N ARG A 62 -9.55 -2.15 -8.94
CA ARG A 62 -10.16 -2.29 -10.28
C ARG A 62 -9.42 -3.34 -11.11
N LEU A 63 -8.09 -3.40 -11.02
CA LEU A 63 -7.28 -4.39 -11.75
C LEU A 63 -7.58 -5.82 -11.30
N VAL A 64 -7.79 -6.05 -9.99
CA VAL A 64 -8.16 -7.36 -9.44
C VAL A 64 -9.47 -7.91 -10.03
N GLN A 65 -10.39 -7.05 -10.47
CA GLN A 65 -11.64 -7.51 -11.10
C GLN A 65 -11.49 -7.90 -12.58
N LYS A 66 -10.51 -7.35 -13.31
CA LYS A 66 -10.35 -7.64 -14.74
C LYS A 66 -9.77 -9.02 -15.01
N ASP A 67 -8.99 -9.58 -14.07
CA ASP A 67 -8.37 -10.90 -14.21
C ASP A 67 -9.31 -12.08 -13.90
N ASN A 68 -10.57 -11.80 -13.54
CA ASN A 68 -11.61 -12.80 -13.23
C ASN A 68 -12.65 -12.99 -14.34
N GLN A 69 -12.37 -12.59 -15.59
CA GLN A 69 -13.26 -12.76 -16.75
C GLN A 69 -12.59 -13.49 -17.91
#